data_AF-A0A348TWH9-F1
#
_entry.id   AF-A0A348TWH9-F1
#
_cell.length_a   1.000
_cell.length_b   1.000
_cell.length_c   1.000
_cell.angle_alpha   90.00
_cell.angle_beta   90.00
_cell.angle_gamma   90.00
#
_symmetry.space_group_name_H-M   'P 1'
#
loop_
_entity.id
_entity.type
_entity.pdbx_description
1 polymer ?
#
loop_
_entity_poly.entity_id
_entity_poly.type
_entity_poly.pdbx_seq_one_letter_code
_entity_poly.pdbx_strand_id
1 'polypeptide(L)'
;MNDKTGRAYPHGKSVAPLYTEAPDQQPGFRAKPWWLMVQEHAVEKEFAANDWALERLKHGASGLLFYLYDYQYLPRILRDIDLRYIHLGLVVEGSGPEVMEALLHHAHNEIHPLDQIHGFINIDPVEIAARTGYWDESKMYDLGELSRLTPPQFKFMCVNANFYGACGASAGTQLGLALAHLDFYLDAFGEVGLAQYWLGLSAGTHMFEEMAKIRAMRLLWGRLLETYGLPQVHLEIYAETSIQQQSALDIETNLLRAASAAFGAITGGADALQIRPYTAVTSAYDAEAERLALNQHYLFAYESFLDRVEDPAAGSYFIETL
;
A
#
# COMPACT_ATOMS: atom_id res chain seq x y z
N MET A 1 -3.84 -17.21 -35.25
CA MET A 1 -3.32 -15.91 -34.78
C MET A 1 -4.24 -14.85 -35.35
N ASN A 2 -4.84 -14.01 -34.53
CA ASN A 2 -5.84 -13.05 -34.97
C ASN A 2 -5.12 -11.77 -35.47
N ASP A 3 -5.37 -11.34 -36.70
CA ASP A 3 -4.77 -10.14 -37.37
C ASP A 3 -5.20 -8.80 -36.74
N LYS A 4 -5.72 -8.80 -35.51
CA LYS A 4 -6.00 -7.56 -34.78
C LYS A 4 -4.70 -7.02 -34.18
N THR A 5 -4.11 -6.06 -34.87
CA THR A 5 -2.92 -5.32 -34.43
C THR A 5 -3.17 -4.41 -33.23
N GLY A 6 -4.44 -4.08 -32.93
CA GLY A 6 -4.84 -3.33 -31.74
C GLY A 6 -5.20 -4.25 -30.58
N ARG A 7 -4.31 -4.37 -29.60
CA ARG A 7 -4.67 -4.85 -28.26
C ARG A 7 -5.07 -3.65 -27.41
N ALA A 8 -6.05 -3.81 -26.54
CA ALA A 8 -6.45 -2.75 -25.62
C ALA A 8 -6.57 -3.31 -24.21
N TYR A 9 -6.27 -2.48 -23.21
CA TYR A 9 -6.63 -2.76 -21.82
C TYR A 9 -8.15 -2.78 -21.65
N PRO A 10 -8.68 -3.37 -20.56
CA PRO A 10 -10.13 -3.46 -20.33
C PRO A 10 -10.87 -2.11 -20.35
N HIS A 11 -10.18 -1.00 -20.04
CA HIS A 11 -10.73 0.36 -20.09
C HIS A 11 -10.62 1.04 -21.47
N GLY A 12 -10.14 0.32 -22.48
CA GLY A 12 -10.14 0.78 -23.88
C GLY A 12 -8.86 1.47 -24.34
N LYS A 13 -7.86 1.71 -23.47
CA LYS A 13 -6.55 2.23 -23.91
C LYS A 13 -5.87 1.23 -24.83
N SER A 14 -5.65 1.66 -26.07
CA SER A 14 -4.97 0.86 -27.09
C SER A 14 -3.46 0.79 -26.82
N VAL A 15 -2.88 -0.37 -27.11
CA VAL A 15 -1.43 -0.64 -26.99
C VAL A 15 -0.90 -1.01 -28.37
N ALA A 16 0.13 -0.29 -28.79
CA ALA A 16 0.83 -0.58 -30.03
C ALA A 16 1.69 -1.85 -29.87
N PRO A 17 1.89 -2.63 -30.94
CA PRO A 17 2.78 -3.80 -30.88
C PRO A 17 4.26 -3.43 -30.70
N LEU A 18 4.64 -2.19 -30.99
CA LEU A 18 6.01 -1.68 -30.87
C LEU A 18 5.98 -0.17 -30.57
N TYR A 19 6.89 0.25 -29.69
CA TYR A 19 7.18 1.64 -29.37
C TYR A 19 8.64 1.91 -29.71
N THR A 20 8.94 3.02 -30.38
CA THR A 20 10.31 3.39 -30.83
C THR A 20 10.79 4.72 -30.27
N GLU A 21 9.92 5.44 -29.59
CA GLU A 21 10.18 6.71 -28.91
C GLU A 21 9.23 6.82 -27.71
N ALA A 22 9.61 7.61 -26.72
CA ALA A 22 8.80 7.91 -25.55
C ALA A 22 9.22 9.23 -24.90
N PRO A 23 8.33 9.87 -24.12
CA PRO A 23 8.71 11.02 -23.32
C PRO A 23 9.76 10.65 -22.27
N ASP A 24 10.70 11.54 -21.99
CA ASP A 24 11.62 11.41 -20.85
C ASP A 24 10.89 11.85 -19.58
N GLN A 25 10.24 10.89 -18.93
CA GLN A 25 9.57 11.09 -17.65
C GLN A 25 10.54 10.63 -16.56
N GLN A 26 10.85 11.50 -15.60
CA GLN A 26 11.65 11.17 -14.41
C GLN A 26 10.70 11.06 -13.20
N PRO A 27 9.86 10.01 -13.11
CA PRO A 27 8.80 9.93 -12.10
C PRO A 27 9.33 9.79 -10.66
N GLY A 28 10.63 9.53 -10.48
CA GLY A 28 11.18 9.09 -9.21
C GLY A 28 10.82 7.63 -8.91
N PHE A 29 11.42 7.08 -7.85
CA PHE A 29 11.23 5.70 -7.45
C PHE A 29 11.20 5.58 -5.92
N ARG A 30 10.98 4.37 -5.38
CA ARG A 30 11.16 4.14 -3.93
C ARG A 30 12.58 4.51 -3.51
N ALA A 31 12.73 5.07 -2.31
CA ALA A 31 13.99 5.66 -1.84
C ALA A 31 15.14 4.64 -1.64
N LYS A 32 14.81 3.35 -1.53
CA LYS A 32 15.77 2.25 -1.40
C LYS A 32 15.40 1.16 -2.41
N PRO A 33 16.35 0.38 -2.92
CA PRO A 33 16.07 -0.72 -3.83
C PRO A 33 15.53 -1.96 -3.07
N TRP A 34 14.62 -1.75 -2.12
CA TRP A 34 14.00 -2.78 -1.29
C TRP A 34 12.57 -2.36 -0.93
N TRP A 35 11.66 -3.31 -0.77
CA TRP A 35 10.28 -3.06 -0.35
C TRP A 35 9.94 -3.81 0.94
N LEU A 36 8.98 -3.27 1.69
CA LEU A 36 8.43 -3.92 2.87
C LEU A 36 7.54 -5.09 2.45
N MET A 37 7.83 -6.27 3.00
CA MET A 37 7.06 -7.50 2.80
C MET A 37 6.00 -7.57 3.88
N VAL A 38 4.81 -7.06 3.55
CA VAL A 38 3.72 -6.91 4.50
C VAL A 38 2.94 -8.24 4.59
N GLN A 39 2.33 -8.47 5.75
CA GLN A 39 1.27 -9.44 5.99
C GLN A 39 0.14 -8.72 6.71
N GLU A 40 -1.11 -8.97 6.33
CA GLU A 40 -2.28 -8.33 6.94
C GLU A 40 -3.12 -9.31 7.76
N HIS A 41 -3.77 -8.81 8.80
CA HIS A 41 -4.67 -9.59 9.64
C HIS A 41 -5.84 -8.73 10.13
N ALA A 42 -7.07 -9.22 9.93
CA ALA A 42 -8.23 -8.60 10.55
C ALA A 42 -8.34 -9.12 11.99
N VAL A 43 -8.15 -8.24 12.96
CA VAL A 43 -8.12 -8.66 14.35
C VAL A 43 -9.54 -9.04 14.76
N GLU A 44 -9.75 -10.28 15.18
CA GLU A 44 -11.00 -10.71 15.82
C GLU A 44 -10.81 -10.87 17.33
N LYS A 45 -9.68 -11.45 17.73
CA LYS A 45 -9.26 -11.69 19.11
C LYS A 45 -7.79 -11.32 19.26
N GLU A 46 -7.45 -10.55 20.28
CA GLU A 46 -6.11 -9.95 20.40
C GLU A 46 -5.01 -11.00 20.59
N PHE A 47 -5.30 -12.08 21.34
CA PHE A 47 -4.35 -13.17 21.53
C PHE A 47 -4.06 -13.94 20.23
N ALA A 48 -5.11 -14.22 19.44
CA ALA A 48 -4.95 -14.91 18.17
C ALA A 48 -4.19 -14.05 17.17
N ALA A 49 -4.44 -12.74 17.14
CA ALA A 49 -3.69 -11.80 16.31
C ALA A 49 -2.22 -11.71 16.73
N ASN A 50 -1.91 -11.75 18.02
CA ASN A 50 -0.53 -11.79 18.51
C ASN A 50 0.18 -13.09 18.12
N ASP A 51 -0.45 -14.24 18.33
CA ASP A 51 0.10 -15.54 17.93
C ASP A 51 0.38 -15.59 16.41
N TRP A 52 -0.58 -15.10 15.60
CA TRP A 52 -0.44 -14.95 14.16
C TRP A 52 0.76 -14.06 13.81
N ALA A 53 0.86 -12.89 14.43
CA ALA A 53 1.92 -11.93 14.18
C ALA A 53 3.31 -12.51 14.45
N LEU A 54 3.49 -13.12 15.63
CA LEU A 54 4.74 -13.77 16.00
C LEU A 54 5.12 -14.89 15.03
N GLU A 55 4.14 -15.63 14.51
CA GLU A 55 4.40 -16.66 13.49
C GLU A 55 4.82 -16.05 12.15
N ARG A 56 4.15 -14.98 11.68
CA ARG A 56 4.53 -14.29 10.43
C ARG A 56 5.93 -13.68 10.52
N LEU A 57 6.30 -13.12 11.68
CA LEU A 57 7.65 -12.60 11.94
C LEU A 57 8.71 -13.71 11.92
N LYS A 58 8.40 -14.91 12.44
CA LYS A 58 9.31 -16.08 12.32
C LYS A 58 9.53 -16.51 10.88
N HIS A 59 8.55 -16.30 10.01
CA HIS A 59 8.69 -16.52 8.57
C HIS A 59 9.32 -15.31 7.83
N GLY A 60 9.67 -14.25 8.57
CA GLY A 60 10.40 -13.07 8.13
C GLY A 60 9.57 -12.06 7.35
N ALA A 61 8.28 -11.93 7.68
CA ALA A 61 7.55 -10.70 7.37
C ALA A 61 8.29 -9.49 7.95
N SER A 62 8.42 -8.42 7.16
CA SER A 62 9.06 -7.16 7.60
C SER A 62 8.04 -6.06 7.90
N GLY A 63 6.78 -6.26 7.50
CA GLY A 63 5.66 -5.42 7.90
C GLY A 63 4.47 -6.25 8.38
N LEU A 64 3.76 -5.73 9.38
CA LEU A 64 2.50 -6.28 9.87
C LEU A 64 1.43 -5.20 9.77
N LEU A 65 0.31 -5.54 9.15
CA LEU A 65 -0.86 -4.67 9.02
C LEU A 65 -2.04 -5.25 9.79
N PHE A 66 -2.59 -4.49 10.74
CA PHE A 66 -3.76 -4.90 11.51
C PHE A 66 -4.95 -4.03 11.16
N TYR A 67 -6.08 -4.67 10.84
CA TYR A 67 -7.38 -4.00 10.86
C TYR A 67 -7.94 -4.09 12.28
N LEU A 68 -8.16 -2.92 12.89
CA LEU A 68 -8.56 -2.76 14.28
C LEU A 68 -9.98 -2.22 14.39
N TYR A 69 -10.73 -2.82 15.31
CA TYR A 69 -12.04 -2.38 15.77
C TYR A 69 -11.93 -1.68 17.13
N ASP A 70 -12.91 -0.85 17.47
CA ASP A 70 -12.91 0.09 18.61
C ASP A 70 -12.69 -0.57 19.98
N TYR A 71 -12.98 -1.86 20.12
CA TYR A 71 -12.93 -2.58 21.38
C TYR A 71 -11.60 -3.30 21.64
N GLN A 72 -10.64 -3.23 20.73
CA GLN A 72 -9.43 -4.05 20.78
C GLN A 72 -8.28 -3.38 21.50
N TYR A 73 -7.63 -4.13 22.38
CA TYR A 73 -6.50 -3.60 23.16
C TYR A 73 -5.16 -3.82 22.45
N LEU A 74 -4.68 -2.79 21.74
CA LEU A 74 -3.45 -2.82 20.95
C LEU A 74 -2.21 -3.39 21.68
N PRO A 75 -1.92 -3.03 22.95
CA PRO A 75 -0.75 -3.57 23.65
C PRO A 75 -0.78 -5.09 23.85
N ARG A 76 -1.97 -5.72 23.82
CA ARG A 76 -2.06 -7.19 23.83
C ARG A 76 -1.67 -7.80 22.49
N ILE A 77 -2.03 -7.16 21.39
CA ILE A 77 -1.71 -7.59 20.02
C ILE A 77 -0.20 -7.47 19.77
N LEU A 78 0.43 -6.41 20.29
CA LEU A 78 1.85 -6.11 20.10
C LEU A 78 2.79 -6.77 21.13
N ARG A 79 2.25 -7.58 22.04
CA ARG A 79 3.03 -8.22 23.09
C ARG A 79 4.18 -9.06 22.49
N ASP A 80 5.37 -8.94 23.06
CA ASP A 80 6.56 -9.69 22.65
C ASP A 80 7.00 -9.41 21.19
N ILE A 81 6.52 -8.31 20.59
CA ILE A 81 6.93 -7.83 19.26
C ILE A 81 7.84 -6.61 19.42
N ASP A 82 9.06 -6.70 18.90
CA ASP A 82 10.01 -5.60 18.89
C ASP A 82 9.76 -4.65 17.71
N LEU A 83 9.08 -3.54 17.99
CA LEU A 83 8.64 -2.57 16.98
C LEU A 83 9.80 -1.87 16.25
N ARG A 84 11.03 -1.93 16.76
CA ARG A 84 12.20 -1.28 16.16
C ARG A 84 12.65 -1.94 14.85
N TYR A 85 12.25 -3.20 14.64
CA TYR A 85 12.71 -4.02 13.51
C TYR A 85 11.61 -4.32 12.49
N ILE A 86 10.39 -3.83 12.72
CA ILE A 86 9.25 -4.10 11.85
C ILE A 86 8.56 -2.80 11.47
N HIS A 87 7.84 -2.83 10.35
CA HIS A 87 6.94 -1.76 9.96
C HIS A 87 5.51 -2.10 10.40
N LEU A 88 4.87 -1.21 11.17
CA LEU A 88 3.54 -1.44 11.71
C LEU A 88 2.48 -0.64 10.95
N GLY A 89 1.56 -1.32 10.28
CA GLY A 89 0.39 -0.72 9.67
C GLY A 89 -0.85 -0.90 10.55
N LEU A 90 -1.59 0.18 10.80
CA LEU A 90 -2.81 0.17 11.60
C LEU A 90 -3.95 0.76 10.79
N VAL A 91 -4.95 -0.04 10.45
CA VAL A 91 -6.19 0.44 9.83
C VAL A 91 -7.26 0.47 10.90
N VAL A 92 -7.82 1.66 11.17
CA VAL A 92 -8.64 1.89 12.36
C VAL A 92 -10.06 2.28 11.95
N GLU A 93 -11.06 1.57 12.46
CA GLU A 93 -12.47 1.95 12.28
C GLU A 93 -12.86 3.12 13.21
N GLY A 94 -12.41 3.05 14.46
CA GLY A 94 -12.67 4.03 15.53
C GLY A 94 -11.74 5.23 15.52
N SER A 95 -11.39 5.70 16.73
CA SER A 95 -10.55 6.89 16.93
C SER A 95 -9.08 6.59 16.61
N GLY A 96 -8.56 7.23 15.57
CA GLY A 96 -7.14 7.17 15.23
C GLY A 96 -6.23 7.68 16.36
N PRO A 97 -6.52 8.84 16.98
CA PRO A 97 -5.78 9.36 18.12
C PRO A 97 -5.70 8.40 19.31
N GLU A 98 -6.79 7.74 19.69
CA GLU A 98 -6.80 6.79 20.81
C GLU A 98 -5.89 5.58 20.53
N VAL A 99 -5.91 5.06 19.31
CA VAL A 99 -5.02 3.97 18.90
C VAL A 99 -3.56 4.42 18.88
N MET A 100 -3.27 5.63 18.42
CA MET A 100 -1.93 6.21 18.45
C MET A 100 -1.44 6.40 19.90
N GLU A 101 -2.27 6.91 20.80
CA GLU A 101 -1.93 7.01 22.22
C GLU A 101 -1.64 5.65 22.85
N ALA A 102 -2.44 4.63 22.53
CA ALA A 102 -2.19 3.27 22.97
C ALA A 102 -0.85 2.72 22.46
N LEU A 103 -0.49 3.01 21.20
CA LEU A 103 0.81 2.65 20.62
C LEU A 103 1.96 3.35 21.35
N LEU A 104 1.84 4.66 21.61
CA LEU A 104 2.85 5.45 22.32
C LEU A 104 3.03 4.96 23.77
N HIS A 105 1.95 4.65 24.47
CA HIS A 105 2.00 4.07 25.81
C HIS A 105 2.68 2.70 25.82
N HIS A 106 2.37 1.84 24.84
CA HIS A 106 3.02 0.55 24.69
C HIS A 106 4.53 0.71 24.43
N ALA A 107 4.90 1.57 23.48
CA ALA A 107 6.29 1.88 23.18
C ALA A 107 7.07 2.41 24.38
N HIS A 108 6.45 3.29 25.18
CA HIS A 108 7.04 3.80 26.41
C HIS A 108 7.30 2.69 27.43
N ASN A 109 6.32 1.80 27.64
CA ASN A 109 6.43 0.68 28.58
C ASN A 109 7.52 -0.32 28.18
N GLU A 110 7.69 -0.56 26.88
CA GLU A 110 8.74 -1.45 26.33
C GLU A 110 10.09 -0.72 26.12
N ILE A 111 10.18 0.58 26.46
CA ILE A 111 11.39 1.41 26.34
C ILE A 111 11.88 1.47 24.88
N HIS A 112 10.94 1.57 23.94
CA HIS A 112 11.22 1.76 22.52
C HIS A 112 11.38 3.25 22.19
N PRO A 113 12.50 3.68 21.57
CA PRO A 113 12.64 5.05 21.08
C PRO A 113 11.62 5.35 19.99
N LEU A 114 10.87 6.46 20.12
CA LEU A 114 9.80 6.81 19.18
C LEU A 114 10.30 7.08 17.76
N ASP A 115 11.57 7.48 17.61
CA ASP A 115 12.25 7.69 16.33
C ASP A 115 12.63 6.38 15.62
N GLN A 116 12.48 5.23 16.28
CA GLN A 116 12.72 3.90 15.71
C GLN A 116 11.41 3.15 15.42
N ILE A 117 10.26 3.78 15.66
CA ILE A 117 8.95 3.17 15.35
C ILE A 117 8.55 3.62 13.96
N HIS A 118 8.54 2.66 13.04
CA HIS A 118 8.18 2.86 11.65
C HIS A 118 6.81 2.26 11.37
N GLY A 119 6.00 2.95 10.59
CA GLY A 119 4.67 2.46 10.32
C GLY A 119 3.75 3.49 9.70
N PHE A 120 2.48 3.14 9.64
CA PHE A 120 1.42 4.05 9.26
C PHE A 120 0.12 3.74 9.98
N ILE A 121 -0.71 4.77 10.15
CA ILE A 121 -2.09 4.67 10.61
C ILE A 121 -3.02 5.17 9.50
N ASN A 122 -4.10 4.44 9.27
CA ASN A 122 -5.12 4.75 8.28
C ASN A 122 -6.44 5.08 8.96
N ILE A 123 -6.90 6.31 8.73
CA ILE A 123 -8.25 6.79 9.06
C ILE A 123 -8.85 7.63 7.92
N ASP A 124 -8.48 7.38 6.65
CA ASP A 124 -8.83 8.20 5.47
C ASP A 124 -10.32 8.62 5.47
N PRO A 125 -10.65 9.88 5.82
CA PRO A 125 -12.04 10.32 5.92
C PRO A 125 -12.83 10.21 4.60
N VAL A 126 -12.15 10.42 3.47
CA VAL A 126 -12.82 10.46 2.16
C VAL A 126 -13.06 9.04 1.65
N GLU A 127 -12.12 8.11 1.85
CA GLU A 127 -12.34 6.68 1.60
C GLU A 127 -13.46 6.14 2.49
N ILE A 128 -13.45 6.43 3.79
CA ILE A 128 -14.50 6.00 4.71
C ILE A 128 -15.87 6.49 4.23
N ALA A 129 -15.97 7.75 3.81
CA ALA A 129 -17.20 8.31 3.27
C ALA A 129 -17.61 7.65 1.94
N ALA A 130 -16.67 7.37 1.04
CA ALA A 130 -16.93 6.68 -0.21
C ALA A 130 -17.41 5.24 0.00
N ARG A 131 -16.87 4.54 1.01
CA ARG A 131 -17.22 3.16 1.35
C ARG A 131 -18.54 3.03 2.10
N THR A 132 -18.81 3.92 3.05
CA THR A 132 -20.00 3.86 3.93
C THR A 132 -21.18 4.67 3.39
N GLY A 133 -20.93 5.62 2.49
CA GLY A 133 -21.92 6.59 2.03
C GLY A 133 -22.20 7.71 3.04
N TYR A 134 -21.41 7.83 4.11
CA TYR A 134 -21.60 8.81 5.17
C TYR A 134 -20.33 9.62 5.42
N TRP A 135 -20.44 10.95 5.35
CA TRP A 135 -19.35 11.86 5.73
C TRP A 135 -19.35 12.08 7.24
N ASP A 136 -18.27 11.63 7.90
CA ASP A 136 -18.02 11.83 9.32
C ASP A 136 -16.95 12.91 9.51
N GLU A 137 -17.39 14.11 9.89
CA GLU A 137 -16.49 15.24 10.12
C GLU A 137 -15.52 15.00 11.29
N SER A 138 -15.86 14.11 12.23
CA SER A 138 -14.97 13.77 13.37
C SER A 138 -13.61 13.25 12.90
N LYS A 139 -13.57 12.52 11.78
CA LYS A 139 -12.34 11.96 11.22
C LYS A 139 -11.36 13.02 10.70
N MET A 140 -11.85 14.19 10.28
CA MET A 140 -10.98 15.31 9.94
C MET A 140 -10.31 15.92 11.17
N TYR A 141 -11.04 16.00 12.29
CA TYR A 141 -10.45 16.44 13.57
C TYR A 141 -9.43 15.42 14.09
N ASP A 142 -9.70 14.12 13.94
CA ASP A 142 -8.77 13.04 14.27
C ASP A 142 -7.44 13.17 13.51
N LEU A 143 -7.46 13.48 12.20
CA LEU A 143 -6.25 13.77 11.43
C LEU A 143 -5.46 14.97 12.00
N GLY A 144 -6.18 16.01 12.43
CA GLY A 144 -5.59 17.17 13.08
C GLY A 144 -4.92 16.84 14.43
N GLU A 145 -5.51 15.96 15.24
CA GLU A 145 -4.91 15.47 16.48
C GLU A 145 -3.71 14.54 16.20
N LEU A 146 -3.79 13.66 15.20
CA LEU A 146 -2.69 12.80 14.79
C LEU A 146 -1.43 13.59 14.39
N SER A 147 -1.58 14.79 13.82
CA SER A 147 -0.45 15.66 13.53
C SER A 147 0.41 16.05 14.74
N ARG A 148 -0.18 16.01 15.95
CA ARG A 148 0.50 16.30 17.22
C ARG A 148 1.03 15.05 17.92
N LEU A 149 0.34 13.92 17.76
CA LEU A 149 0.66 12.67 18.46
C LEU A 149 1.69 11.82 17.71
N THR A 150 1.68 11.85 16.38
CA THR A 150 2.37 10.84 15.56
C THR A 150 3.89 11.05 15.56
N PRO A 151 4.69 10.00 15.81
CA PRO A 151 6.15 10.07 15.73
C PRO A 151 6.66 10.44 14.32
N PRO A 152 7.85 11.02 14.18
CA PRO A 152 8.36 11.49 12.89
C PRO A 152 8.49 10.42 11.80
N GLN A 153 8.71 9.17 12.18
CA GLN A 153 8.91 8.03 11.26
C GLN A 153 7.62 7.24 10.99
N PHE A 154 6.48 7.74 11.46
CA PHE A 154 5.19 7.06 11.36
C PHE A 154 4.20 7.91 10.56
N LYS A 155 3.62 7.36 9.50
CA LYS A 155 2.74 8.09 8.58
C LYS A 155 1.30 8.12 9.09
N PHE A 156 0.59 9.21 8.85
CA PHE A 156 -0.83 9.32 9.25
C PHE A 156 -1.72 10.01 8.22
N MET A 157 -1.15 10.71 7.24
CA MET A 157 -1.91 11.32 6.14
C MET A 157 -2.13 10.27 5.05
N CYS A 158 -3.13 9.41 5.26
CA CYS A 158 -3.45 8.33 4.32
C CYS A 158 -4.35 8.82 3.19
N VAL A 159 -4.03 8.37 1.97
CA VAL A 159 -5.00 8.24 0.89
C VAL A 159 -5.13 6.75 0.55
N ASN A 160 -6.28 6.12 0.82
CA ASN A 160 -6.48 4.70 0.60
C ASN A 160 -7.26 4.44 -0.71
N ALA A 161 -6.57 4.58 -1.84
CA ALA A 161 -7.16 4.31 -3.15
C ALA A 161 -7.28 2.81 -3.49
N ASN A 162 -6.82 1.89 -2.63
CA ASN A 162 -7.03 0.45 -2.78
C ASN A 162 -8.53 0.12 -2.89
N PHE A 163 -9.37 0.82 -2.10
CA PHE A 163 -10.83 0.66 -2.12
C PHE A 163 -11.42 0.79 -3.53
N TYR A 164 -11.02 1.83 -4.29
CA TYR A 164 -11.52 2.04 -5.65
C TYR A 164 -11.13 0.92 -6.60
N GLY A 165 -9.91 0.39 -6.46
CA GLY A 165 -9.47 -0.77 -7.23
C GLY A 165 -10.25 -2.04 -6.88
N ALA A 166 -10.56 -2.24 -5.59
CA ALA A 166 -11.44 -3.30 -5.13
C ALA A 166 -12.89 -3.13 -5.65
N CYS A 167 -13.32 -1.90 -5.96
CA CYS A 167 -14.58 -1.62 -6.65
C CYS A 167 -14.51 -1.68 -8.19
N GLY A 168 -13.37 -2.06 -8.76
CA GLY A 168 -13.21 -2.23 -10.21
C GLY A 168 -12.79 -0.97 -10.98
N ALA A 169 -12.28 0.06 -10.30
CA ALA A 169 -11.72 1.24 -10.96
C ALA A 169 -10.55 0.86 -11.88
N SER A 170 -10.48 1.52 -13.04
CA SER A 170 -9.30 1.41 -13.92
C SER A 170 -8.08 2.07 -13.27
N ALA A 171 -6.87 1.75 -13.76
CA ALA A 171 -5.64 2.40 -13.29
C ALA A 171 -5.74 3.93 -13.31
N GLY A 172 -6.23 4.52 -14.42
CA GLY A 172 -6.41 5.97 -14.54
C GLY A 172 -7.46 6.52 -13.58
N THR A 173 -8.58 5.82 -13.38
CA THR A 173 -9.61 6.23 -12.42
C THR A 173 -9.08 6.21 -10.99
N GLN A 174 -8.34 5.17 -10.62
CA GLN A 174 -7.73 5.05 -9.29
C GLN A 174 -6.75 6.18 -9.03
N LEU A 175 -5.88 6.52 -9.99
CA LEU A 175 -4.96 7.65 -9.88
C LEU A 175 -5.69 9.00 -9.78
N GLY A 176 -6.73 9.20 -10.58
CA GLY A 176 -7.52 10.43 -10.55
C GLY A 176 -8.22 10.66 -9.21
N LEU A 177 -8.81 9.60 -8.63
CA LEU A 177 -9.44 9.65 -7.31
C LEU A 177 -8.40 9.84 -6.20
N ALA A 178 -7.28 9.12 -6.26
CA ALA A 178 -6.17 9.30 -5.32
C ALA A 178 -5.66 10.75 -5.33
N LEU A 179 -5.46 11.33 -6.52
CA LEU A 179 -4.99 12.71 -6.65
C LEU A 179 -6.01 13.72 -6.12
N ALA A 180 -7.31 13.46 -6.30
CA ALA A 180 -8.36 14.30 -5.73
C ALA A 180 -8.38 14.28 -4.19
N HIS A 181 -8.09 13.13 -3.56
CA HIS A 181 -7.95 13.06 -2.10
C HIS A 181 -6.71 13.83 -1.64
N LEU A 182 -5.57 13.64 -2.32
CA LEU A 182 -4.34 14.37 -2.02
C LEU A 182 -4.55 15.88 -2.13
N ASP A 183 -5.21 16.34 -3.18
CA ASP A 183 -5.56 17.75 -3.38
C ASP A 183 -6.46 18.27 -2.24
N PHE A 184 -7.51 17.52 -1.89
CA PHE A 184 -8.41 17.86 -0.79
C PHE A 184 -7.67 17.99 0.56
N TYR A 185 -6.76 17.07 0.88
CA TYR A 185 -6.00 17.13 2.13
C TYR A 185 -4.92 18.22 2.10
N LEU A 186 -4.28 18.48 0.97
CA LEU A 186 -3.33 19.59 0.83
C LEU A 186 -4.02 20.95 0.97
N ASP A 187 -5.23 21.13 0.43
CA ASP A 187 -6.03 22.34 0.64
C ASP A 187 -6.38 22.54 2.13
N ALA A 188 -6.73 21.44 2.82
CA ALA A 188 -7.12 21.48 4.22
C ALA A 188 -5.95 21.67 5.21
N PHE A 189 -4.81 21.01 4.98
CA PHE A 189 -3.70 20.94 5.93
C PHE A 189 -2.41 21.65 5.49
N GLY A 190 -2.28 21.98 4.19
CA GLY A 190 -1.09 22.64 3.65
C GLY A 190 0.19 21.86 3.95
N GLU A 191 1.15 22.53 4.59
CA GLU A 191 2.44 21.94 4.99
C GLU A 191 2.36 21.00 6.20
N VAL A 192 1.25 21.03 6.96
CA VAL A 192 1.10 20.20 8.16
C VAL A 192 1.05 18.73 7.76
N GLY A 193 1.97 17.93 8.30
CA GLY A 193 2.05 16.51 7.98
C GLY A 193 2.51 16.22 6.55
N LEU A 194 3.08 17.19 5.83
CA LEU A 194 3.48 17.02 4.42
C LEU A 194 4.39 15.80 4.17
N ALA A 195 5.36 15.56 5.06
CA ALA A 195 6.23 14.39 4.97
C ALA A 195 5.57 13.08 5.45
N GLN A 196 4.34 13.14 5.97
CA GLN A 196 3.59 12.03 6.55
C GLN A 196 2.50 11.47 5.63
N TYR A 197 2.45 11.94 4.38
CA TYR A 197 1.58 11.38 3.34
C TYR A 197 2.04 10.00 2.90
N TRP A 198 1.07 9.10 2.76
CA TRP A 198 1.24 7.78 2.17
C TRP A 198 -0.03 7.38 1.42
N LEU A 199 0.13 6.50 0.43
CA LEU A 199 -0.91 6.12 -0.51
C LEU A 199 -1.04 4.60 -0.59
N GLY A 200 -2.27 4.11 -0.45
CA GLY A 200 -2.65 2.72 -0.75
C GLY A 200 -3.14 2.54 -2.18
N LEU A 201 -2.57 1.62 -2.95
CA LEU A 201 -3.00 1.25 -4.30
C LEU A 201 -3.27 -0.25 -4.41
N SER A 202 -4.29 -0.64 -5.16
CA SER A 202 -4.48 -2.04 -5.55
C SER A 202 -3.54 -2.40 -6.70
N ALA A 203 -3.03 -3.61 -6.80
CA ALA A 203 -2.24 -4.09 -7.95
C ALA A 203 -2.93 -5.28 -8.63
N GLY A 204 -3.20 -5.18 -9.93
CA GLY A 204 -3.76 -6.25 -10.74
C GLY A 204 -2.73 -7.03 -11.57
N THR A 205 -3.22 -8.00 -12.33
CA THR A 205 -2.48 -8.95 -13.17
C THR A 205 -1.93 -8.33 -14.45
N HIS A 206 -2.34 -7.10 -14.79
CA HIS A 206 -1.80 -6.31 -15.88
C HIS A 206 -0.47 -5.67 -15.48
N MET A 207 0.56 -6.51 -15.28
CA MET A 207 1.84 -6.13 -14.65
C MET A 207 2.50 -4.85 -15.19
N PHE A 208 2.47 -4.60 -16.50
CA PHE A 208 3.06 -3.40 -17.10
C PHE A 208 2.25 -2.13 -16.84
N GLU A 209 0.92 -2.26 -16.77
CA GLU A 209 0.05 -1.15 -16.39
C GLU A 209 0.20 -0.82 -14.91
N GLU A 210 0.34 -1.82 -14.05
CA GLU A 210 0.61 -1.59 -12.62
C GLU A 210 1.96 -0.91 -12.40
N MET A 211 2.99 -1.34 -13.14
CA MET A 211 4.31 -0.72 -13.14
C MET A 211 4.23 0.76 -13.55
N ALA A 212 3.54 1.07 -14.66
CA ALA A 212 3.34 2.45 -15.10
C ALA A 212 2.49 3.26 -14.11
N LYS A 213 1.44 2.66 -13.54
CA LYS A 213 0.52 3.33 -12.60
C LYS A 213 1.24 3.85 -11.36
N ILE A 214 2.10 3.03 -10.74
CA ILE A 214 2.83 3.43 -9.54
C ILE A 214 3.83 4.54 -9.85
N ARG A 215 4.55 4.44 -10.99
CA ARG A 215 5.46 5.50 -11.47
C ARG A 215 4.69 6.80 -11.75
N ALA A 216 3.58 6.72 -12.47
CA ALA A 216 2.75 7.86 -12.79
C ALA A 216 2.22 8.57 -11.54
N MET A 217 1.89 7.84 -10.48
CA MET A 217 1.45 8.44 -9.23
C MET A 217 2.51 9.34 -8.59
N ARG A 218 3.78 8.93 -8.59
CA ARG A 218 4.87 9.77 -8.04
C ARG A 218 5.08 11.04 -8.86
N LEU A 219 4.98 10.92 -10.19
CA LEU A 219 4.99 12.06 -11.09
C LEU A 219 3.84 13.02 -10.78
N LEU A 220 2.61 12.50 -10.65
CA LEU A 220 1.42 13.30 -10.35
C LEU A 220 1.52 13.98 -8.98
N TRP A 221 2.05 13.28 -7.98
CA TRP A 221 2.32 13.85 -6.66
C TRP A 221 3.29 15.03 -6.73
N GLY A 222 4.42 14.86 -7.41
CA GLY A 222 5.39 15.95 -7.56
C GLY A 222 4.80 17.17 -8.26
N ARG A 223 3.97 16.96 -9.29
CA ARG A 223 3.24 18.03 -9.98
C ARG A 223 2.21 18.72 -9.09
N LEU A 224 1.50 17.98 -8.25
CA LEU A 224 0.55 18.56 -7.31
C LEU A 224 1.28 19.43 -6.27
N LEU A 225 2.42 18.99 -5.75
CA LEU A 225 3.23 19.80 -4.84
C LEU A 225 3.73 21.10 -5.51
N GLU A 226 4.14 21.02 -6.78
CA GLU A 226 4.53 22.20 -7.56
C GLU A 226 3.38 23.23 -7.65
N THR A 227 2.12 22.79 -7.84
CA THR A 227 0.99 23.72 -7.94
C THR A 227 0.67 24.43 -6.63
N TYR A 228 0.94 23.79 -5.49
CA TYR A 228 0.82 24.41 -4.16
C TYR A 228 2.09 25.18 -3.73
N GLY A 229 3.17 25.15 -4.52
CA GLY A 229 4.45 25.77 -4.16
C GLY A 229 5.16 25.08 -2.98
N LEU A 230 4.85 23.80 -2.75
CA LEU A 230 5.37 23.01 -1.64
C LEU A 230 6.67 22.29 -2.01
N PRO A 231 7.55 21.97 -1.03
CA PRO A 231 8.77 21.22 -1.29
C PRO A 231 8.44 19.80 -1.76
N GLN A 232 9.27 19.28 -2.66
CA GLN A 232 9.18 17.88 -3.08
C GLN A 232 9.46 16.96 -1.89
N VAL A 233 8.51 16.06 -1.61
CA VAL A 233 8.63 15.03 -0.57
C VAL A 233 8.29 13.66 -1.13
N HIS A 234 8.92 12.62 -0.59
CA HIS A 234 8.64 11.25 -0.97
C HIS A 234 7.21 10.86 -0.57
N LEU A 235 6.41 10.40 -1.53
CA LEU A 235 5.12 9.77 -1.26
C LEU A 235 5.34 8.27 -1.04
N GLU A 236 5.09 7.76 0.16
CA GLU A 236 5.18 6.33 0.41
C GLU A 236 4.00 5.60 -0.23
N ILE A 237 4.27 4.60 -1.07
CA ILE A 237 3.23 3.82 -1.78
C ILE A 237 3.19 2.40 -1.21
N TYR A 238 2.09 2.09 -0.53
CA TYR A 238 1.67 0.74 -0.19
C TYR A 238 0.85 0.16 -1.34
N ALA A 239 1.26 -0.99 -1.85
CA ALA A 239 0.53 -1.72 -2.88
C ALA A 239 -0.05 -3.04 -2.31
N GLU A 240 -1.19 -3.46 -2.83
CA GLU A 240 -1.82 -4.72 -2.42
C GLU A 240 -2.37 -5.48 -3.62
N THR A 241 -2.03 -6.76 -3.77
CA THR A 241 -2.53 -7.54 -4.91
C THR A 241 -4.05 -7.73 -4.83
N SER A 242 -4.75 -7.44 -5.92
CA SER A 242 -6.21 -7.37 -5.94
C SER A 242 -6.90 -8.74 -5.88
N ILE A 243 -7.91 -8.86 -4.99
CA ILE A 243 -8.82 -10.01 -4.96
C ILE A 243 -9.79 -10.06 -6.15
N GLN A 244 -10.08 -8.93 -6.80
CA GLN A 244 -11.04 -8.86 -7.91
C GLN A 244 -10.65 -9.75 -9.10
N GLN A 245 -9.37 -10.09 -9.19
CA GLN A 245 -8.83 -10.93 -10.26
C GLN A 245 -8.54 -12.36 -9.81
N GLN A 246 -8.74 -12.67 -8.53
CA GLN A 246 -8.67 -14.03 -8.02
C GLN A 246 -9.98 -14.79 -8.34
N SER A 247 -9.87 -16.11 -8.42
CA SER A 247 -10.97 -17.02 -8.71
C SER A 247 -11.21 -17.96 -7.54
N ALA A 248 -12.49 -18.19 -7.20
CA ALA A 248 -12.90 -19.23 -6.24
C ALA A 248 -12.85 -20.64 -6.85
N LEU A 249 -12.69 -20.74 -8.18
CA LEU A 249 -12.46 -21.97 -8.92
C LEU A 249 -10.98 -22.09 -9.25
N ASP A 250 -10.40 -23.29 -9.06
CA ASP A 250 -8.97 -23.54 -9.34
C ASP A 250 -8.08 -22.51 -8.62
N ILE A 251 -8.22 -22.49 -7.28
CA ILE A 251 -7.69 -21.44 -6.41
C ILE A 251 -6.16 -21.35 -6.48
N GLU A 252 -5.47 -22.45 -6.77
CA GLU A 252 -4.03 -22.54 -6.90
C GLU A 252 -3.50 -21.66 -8.03
N THR A 253 -4.29 -21.46 -9.08
CA THR A 253 -3.95 -20.52 -10.17
C THR A 253 -3.86 -19.07 -9.69
N ASN A 254 -4.45 -18.72 -8.53
CA ASN A 254 -4.29 -17.39 -7.94
C ASN A 254 -2.85 -17.11 -7.51
N LEU A 255 -2.00 -18.13 -7.28
CA LEU A 255 -0.56 -17.93 -7.05
C LEU A 255 0.11 -17.25 -8.27
N LEU A 256 -0.24 -17.67 -9.48
CA LEU A 256 0.31 -17.10 -10.73
C LEU A 256 -0.19 -15.67 -10.96
N ARG A 257 -1.45 -15.41 -10.57
CA ARG A 257 -2.06 -14.07 -10.65
C ARG A 257 -1.42 -13.11 -9.67
N ALA A 258 -1.25 -13.54 -8.42
CA ALA A 258 -0.59 -12.79 -7.37
C ALA A 258 0.86 -12.47 -7.75
N ALA A 259 1.61 -13.43 -8.31
CA ALA A 259 2.96 -13.21 -8.79
C ALA A 259 3.03 -12.13 -9.89
N SER A 260 2.08 -12.16 -10.84
CA SER A 260 2.02 -11.14 -11.91
C SER A 260 1.74 -9.74 -11.35
N ALA A 261 0.82 -9.63 -10.38
CA ALA A 261 0.49 -8.37 -9.74
C ALA A 261 1.64 -7.83 -8.87
N ALA A 262 2.25 -8.71 -8.07
CA ALA A 262 3.40 -8.41 -7.25
C ALA A 262 4.59 -7.92 -8.09
N PHE A 263 4.86 -8.57 -9.22
CA PHE A 263 5.91 -8.13 -10.15
C PHE A 263 5.67 -6.70 -10.62
N GLY A 264 4.46 -6.36 -11.07
CA GLY A 264 4.11 -5.01 -11.49
C GLY A 264 4.26 -3.99 -10.36
N ALA A 265 3.82 -4.33 -9.15
CA ALA A 265 3.94 -3.47 -7.98
C ALA A 265 5.40 -3.20 -7.56
N ILE A 266 6.21 -4.26 -7.50
CA ILE A 266 7.62 -4.20 -7.11
C ILE A 266 8.41 -3.40 -8.15
N THR A 267 8.24 -3.71 -9.43
CA THR A 267 9.00 -3.05 -10.51
C THR A 267 8.52 -1.64 -10.81
N GLY A 268 7.27 -1.30 -10.45
CA GLY A 268 6.76 0.08 -10.46
C GLY A 268 7.27 0.93 -9.30
N GLY A 269 7.89 0.33 -8.29
CA GLY A 269 8.51 1.05 -7.18
C GLY A 269 7.59 1.29 -5.99
N ALA A 270 6.69 0.35 -5.68
CA ALA A 270 6.01 0.34 -4.38
C ALA A 270 7.03 0.25 -3.23
N ASP A 271 6.80 1.01 -2.16
CA ASP A 271 7.63 1.00 -0.94
C ASP A 271 7.26 -0.18 -0.03
N ALA A 272 5.97 -0.53 0.01
CA ALA A 272 5.44 -1.67 0.73
C ALA A 272 4.51 -2.48 -0.18
N LEU A 273 4.52 -3.81 -0.04
CA LEU A 273 3.64 -4.68 -0.79
C LEU A 273 3.04 -5.74 0.12
N GLN A 274 1.71 -5.87 0.03
CA GLN A 274 0.95 -7.01 0.53
C GLN A 274 0.57 -7.92 -0.64
N ILE A 275 1.08 -9.15 -0.62
CA ILE A 275 0.62 -10.20 -1.53
C ILE A 275 -0.50 -10.96 -0.82
N ARG A 276 -1.71 -10.89 -1.38
CA ARG A 276 -2.85 -11.61 -0.82
C ARG A 276 -2.70 -13.12 -1.04
N PRO A 277 -3.07 -13.95 -0.05
CA PRO A 277 -3.06 -15.41 -0.20
C PRO A 277 -3.89 -15.87 -1.39
N TYR A 278 -3.53 -17.02 -1.99
CA TYR A 278 -4.25 -17.59 -3.12
C TYR A 278 -5.68 -18.05 -2.76
N THR A 279 -5.95 -18.18 -1.46
CA THR A 279 -7.24 -18.53 -0.85
C THR A 279 -8.10 -17.33 -0.47
N ALA A 280 -7.65 -16.08 -0.69
CA ALA A 280 -8.29 -14.88 -0.11
C ALA A 280 -9.76 -14.67 -0.53
N VAL A 281 -10.20 -15.26 -1.64
CA VAL A 281 -11.61 -15.23 -2.10
C VAL A 281 -12.48 -16.34 -1.51
N THR A 282 -11.90 -17.38 -0.90
CA THR A 282 -12.63 -18.54 -0.35
C THR A 282 -12.51 -18.67 1.16
N SER A 283 -11.40 -18.22 1.74
CA SER A 283 -11.07 -18.39 3.15
C SER A 283 -10.43 -17.11 3.70
N ALA A 284 -10.85 -16.71 4.89
CA ALA A 284 -10.26 -15.54 5.56
C ALA A 284 -8.83 -15.82 6.05
N TYR A 285 -8.55 -17.04 6.51
CA TYR A 285 -7.25 -17.42 7.08
C TYR A 285 -6.83 -18.80 6.58
N ASP A 286 -5.60 -18.87 6.07
CA ASP A 286 -4.93 -20.11 5.70
C ASP A 286 -3.42 -19.92 5.87
N ALA A 287 -2.86 -20.59 6.88
CA ALA A 287 -1.46 -20.41 7.26
C ALA A 287 -0.48 -20.83 6.14
N GLU A 288 -0.84 -21.84 5.34
CA GLU A 288 -0.04 -22.28 4.20
C GLU A 288 -0.12 -21.27 3.06
N ALA A 289 -1.31 -20.76 2.76
CA ALA A 289 -1.51 -19.76 1.72
C ALA A 289 -0.81 -18.43 2.03
N GLU A 290 -0.87 -17.97 3.28
CA GLU A 290 -0.13 -16.80 3.75
C GLU A 290 1.39 -17.02 3.67
N ARG A 291 1.87 -18.21 4.06
CA ARG A 291 3.30 -18.55 3.93
C ARG A 291 3.74 -18.55 2.46
N LEU A 292 2.91 -19.07 1.54
CA LEU A 292 3.21 -19.05 0.11
C LEU A 292 3.17 -17.63 -0.46
N ALA A 293 2.27 -16.77 0.01
CA ALA A 293 2.29 -15.35 -0.34
C ALA A 293 3.58 -14.67 0.10
N LEU A 294 4.04 -14.94 1.32
CA LEU A 294 5.31 -14.41 1.82
C LEU A 294 6.51 -14.94 1.02
N ASN A 295 6.52 -16.24 0.68
CA ASN A 295 7.56 -16.84 -0.17
C ASN A 295 7.69 -16.18 -1.55
N GLN A 296 6.60 -15.66 -2.12
CA GLN A 296 6.69 -14.93 -3.39
C GLN A 296 7.57 -13.67 -3.25
N HIS A 297 7.50 -12.95 -2.13
CA HIS A 297 8.41 -11.84 -1.89
C HIS A 297 9.87 -12.28 -1.87
N TYR A 298 10.17 -13.39 -1.19
CA TYR A 298 11.53 -13.94 -1.14
C TYR A 298 12.03 -14.37 -2.53
N LEU A 299 11.18 -14.99 -3.33
CA LEU A 299 11.51 -15.35 -4.70
C LEU A 299 11.84 -14.11 -5.55
N PHE A 300 11.06 -13.03 -5.41
CA PHE A 300 11.34 -11.78 -6.13
C PHE A 300 12.62 -11.09 -5.65
N ALA A 301 12.85 -11.06 -4.33
CA ALA A 301 13.99 -10.38 -3.74
C ALA A 301 15.31 -11.15 -3.93
N TYR A 302 15.33 -12.45 -3.63
CA TYR A 302 16.57 -13.22 -3.50
C TYR A 302 16.87 -14.14 -4.68
N GLU A 303 15.87 -14.52 -5.49
CA GLU A 303 16.07 -15.39 -6.66
C GLU A 303 15.94 -14.63 -7.99
N SER A 304 15.02 -13.67 -8.05
CA SER A 304 14.79 -12.84 -9.25
C SER A 304 15.61 -11.55 -9.23
N PHE A 305 16.22 -11.20 -8.10
CA PHE A 305 17.11 -10.04 -7.94
C PHE A 305 16.48 -8.70 -8.34
N LEU A 306 15.17 -8.53 -8.08
CA LEU A 306 14.45 -7.28 -8.35
C LEU A 306 14.89 -6.12 -7.45
N ASP A 307 15.78 -6.37 -6.50
CA ASP A 307 16.43 -5.40 -5.62
C ASP A 307 17.76 -4.85 -6.19
N ARG A 308 18.24 -5.33 -7.34
CA ARG A 308 19.57 -4.97 -7.87
C ARG A 308 19.62 -3.74 -8.76
N VAL A 309 18.49 -3.36 -9.33
CA VAL A 309 18.32 -2.15 -10.13
C VAL A 309 17.20 -1.35 -9.49
N GLU A 310 17.40 -0.03 -9.39
CA GLU A 310 16.42 0.87 -8.78
C GLU A 310 15.13 0.89 -9.61
N ASP A 311 15.11 1.56 -10.78
CA ASP A 311 13.97 1.52 -11.71
C ASP A 311 14.31 0.64 -12.94
N PRO A 312 13.89 -0.65 -12.97
CA PRO A 312 14.14 -1.52 -14.12
C PRO A 312 13.29 -1.17 -15.35
N ALA A 313 12.29 -0.30 -15.20
CA ALA A 313 11.41 0.13 -16.29
C ALA A 313 11.95 1.37 -17.02
N ALA A 314 12.84 2.12 -16.38
CA ALA A 314 13.40 3.36 -16.90
C ALA A 314 13.99 3.19 -18.31
N GLY A 315 13.55 4.05 -19.23
CA GLY A 315 13.99 4.04 -20.63
C GLY A 315 13.25 3.03 -21.53
N SER A 316 12.33 2.24 -21.00
CA SER A 316 11.42 1.42 -21.81
C SER A 316 10.42 2.32 -22.54
N TYR A 317 10.49 2.40 -23.87
CA TYR A 317 9.56 3.25 -24.63
C TYR A 317 8.09 2.91 -24.40
N PHE A 318 7.78 1.63 -24.17
CA PHE A 318 6.42 1.22 -23.86
C PHE A 318 5.96 1.73 -22.49
N ILE A 319 6.77 1.57 -21.45
CA ILE A 319 6.39 1.94 -20.08
C ILE A 319 6.40 3.45 -19.89
N GLU A 320 7.35 4.16 -20.49
CA GLU A 320 7.38 5.63 -20.42
C GLU A 320 6.23 6.31 -21.18
N THR A 321 5.66 5.63 -22.19
CA THR A 321 4.47 6.11 -22.92
C THR A 321 3.16 5.76 -22.22
N LEU A 322 3.15 4.70 -21.41
CA LEU A 322 1.95 4.15 -20.77
C LEU A 322 1.54 5.00 -19.56
#